data_AF-G6F277-F1
#
_entry.id   AF-G6F277-F1
#
_cell.length_a   1.000
_cell.length_b   1.000
_cell.length_c   1.000
_cell.angle_alpha   90.00
_cell.angle_beta   90.00
_cell.angle_gamma   90.00
#
_symmetry.space_group_name_H-M   'P 1'
#
loop_
_entity.id
_entity.type
_entity.pdbx_description
1 polymer ?
#
loop_
_entity_poly.entity_id
_entity_poly.type
_entity_poly.pdbx_seq_one_letter_code
_entity_poly.pdbx_strand_id
1 'polypeptide(L)'
;MGMPINRFALLTLIGVSFSSLIGASSAYANYKRCWIQKGVATINCDPADGYYFVKEKDQYKKCNVANGDLTNKCKQEDGFAMFLTNHRWYQCPIQNGIKTDHCSLADGYHVIFVPHLPLL
;
A
#
# COMPACT_ATOMS: atom_id res chain seq x y z
N MET A 1 -1.89 -29.36 62.08
CA MET A 1 -3.27 -29.84 62.27
C MET A 1 -4.17 -28.63 62.26
N GLY A 2 -5.20 -28.44 61.44
CA GLY A 2 -5.84 -29.20 60.38
C GLY A 2 -7.06 -28.33 60.02
N MET A 3 -7.25 -28.03 58.74
CA MET A 3 -8.41 -27.25 58.24
C MET A 3 -9.74 -27.96 58.59
N PRO A 4 -10.86 -27.24 58.47
CA PRO A 4 -11.81 -27.72 57.48
C PRO A 4 -12.22 -26.65 56.46
N ILE A 5 -12.28 -27.15 55.23
CA ILE A 5 -12.80 -26.57 54.00
C ILE A 5 -14.30 -26.88 53.93
N ASN A 6 -15.12 -25.92 53.47
CA ASN A 6 -16.31 -26.15 52.64
C ASN A 6 -16.84 -24.78 52.16
N ARG A 7 -16.46 -24.32 50.96
CA ARG A 7 -17.13 -24.56 49.67
C ARG A 7 -18.61 -24.22 49.67
N PHE A 8 -18.94 -22.97 49.33
CA PHE A 8 -20.02 -22.66 48.40
C PHE A 8 -19.56 -21.56 47.45
N ALA A 9 -19.81 -21.80 46.17
CA ALA A 9 -19.29 -21.06 45.03
C ALA A 9 -19.87 -19.64 44.94
N LEU A 10 -19.04 -18.69 44.49
CA LEU A 10 -19.53 -17.53 43.78
C LEU A 10 -18.57 -17.23 42.62
N LEU A 11 -18.97 -17.68 41.43
CA LEU A 11 -18.52 -17.12 40.17
C LEU A 11 -18.98 -15.66 40.13
N THR A 12 -18.06 -14.72 39.89
CA THR A 12 -18.35 -13.50 39.15
C THR A 12 -17.08 -12.88 38.56
N LEU A 13 -16.99 -13.00 37.23
CA LEU A 13 -16.69 -11.94 36.25
C LEU A 13 -15.38 -11.16 36.44
N ILE A 14 -14.32 -11.51 35.70
CA ILE A 14 -13.98 -10.96 34.37
C ILE A 14 -14.06 -9.43 34.34
N GLY A 15 -12.90 -8.78 34.21
CA GLY A 15 -12.88 -7.38 33.80
C GLY A 15 -11.62 -6.58 34.11
N VAL A 16 -10.41 -7.17 34.10
CA VAL A 16 -9.18 -6.35 34.13
C VAL A 16 -8.18 -6.83 33.10
N SER A 17 -8.35 -6.33 31.89
CA SER A 17 -7.28 -5.65 31.17
C SER A 17 -7.91 -5.14 29.88
N PHE A 18 -8.10 -3.82 29.82
CA PHE A 18 -8.13 -3.08 28.56
C PHE A 18 -6.78 -3.32 27.87
N SER A 19 -6.62 -4.49 27.26
CA SER A 19 -5.71 -4.63 26.15
C SER A 19 -6.49 -4.11 24.97
N SER A 20 -6.37 -2.81 24.78
CA SER A 20 -6.64 -2.12 23.53
C SER A 20 -5.87 -2.88 22.45
N LEU A 21 -6.47 -3.95 21.91
CA LEU A 21 -6.08 -4.56 20.65
C LEU A 21 -6.56 -3.59 19.57
N ILE A 22 -5.92 -2.42 19.57
CA ILE A 22 -5.72 -1.58 18.41
C ILE A 22 -4.67 -2.33 17.59
N GLY A 23 -5.04 -3.51 17.09
CA GLY A 23 -4.43 -4.03 15.89
C GLY A 23 -5.03 -3.19 14.80
N ALA A 24 -4.34 -2.11 14.44
CA ALA A 24 -4.69 -1.24 13.34
C ALA A 24 -5.16 -2.13 12.19
N SER A 25 -6.46 -2.09 11.90
CA SER A 25 -6.91 -2.36 10.54
C SER A 25 -6.23 -1.25 9.74
N SER A 26 -5.01 -1.52 9.26
CA SER A 26 -4.39 -0.70 8.25
C SER A 26 -5.48 -0.55 7.19
N ALA A 27 -5.98 0.67 7.01
CA ALA A 27 -6.60 1.02 5.74
C ALA A 27 -5.64 0.45 4.71
N TYR A 28 -6.08 -0.55 3.96
CA TYR A 28 -5.14 -1.30 3.14
C TYR A 28 -4.51 -0.28 2.20
N ALA A 29 -3.19 -0.12 2.27
CA ALA A 29 -2.55 0.91 1.48
C ALA A 29 -2.58 0.46 0.01
N ASN A 30 -3.07 1.33 -0.85
CA ASN A 30 -3.23 1.02 -2.27
C ASN A 30 -1.92 1.23 -3.04
N TYR A 31 -1.02 2.06 -2.51
CA TYR A 31 0.28 2.32 -3.12
C TYR A 31 1.36 1.61 -2.33
N LYS A 32 2.12 0.77 -3.04
CA LYS A 32 3.12 -0.09 -2.43
C LYS A 32 4.45 0.08 -3.13
N ARG A 33 5.55 0.00 -2.37
CA ARG A 33 6.88 -0.09 -2.96
C ARG A 33 7.25 -1.54 -3.14
N CYS A 34 7.57 -1.91 -4.37
CA CYS A 34 7.98 -3.26 -4.72
C CYS A 34 9.28 -3.22 -5.51
N TRP A 35 10.08 -4.27 -5.41
CA TRP A 35 11.11 -4.53 -6.41
C TRP A 35 10.46 -5.17 -7.64
N ILE A 36 10.70 -4.58 -8.79
CA ILE A 36 10.23 -5.07 -10.09
C ILE A 36 11.45 -5.55 -10.86
N GLN A 37 11.37 -6.75 -11.43
CA GLN A 37 12.41 -7.29 -12.30
C GLN A 37 11.78 -7.68 -13.63
N LYS A 38 12.25 -7.08 -14.72
CA LYS A 38 11.69 -7.30 -16.08
C LYS A 38 10.15 -7.17 -16.13
N GLY A 39 9.60 -6.19 -15.41
CA GLY A 39 8.17 -5.91 -15.31
C GLY A 39 7.36 -6.82 -14.39
N VAL A 40 7.97 -7.77 -13.69
CA VAL A 40 7.28 -8.61 -12.69
C VAL A 40 7.65 -8.13 -11.29
N ALA A 41 6.66 -7.91 -10.43
CA ALA A 41 6.92 -7.61 -9.02
C ALA A 41 7.40 -8.90 -8.32
N THR A 42 8.60 -8.89 -7.73
CA THR A 42 9.23 -10.11 -7.20
C THR A 42 9.40 -10.13 -5.67
N ILE A 43 9.25 -8.98 -4.98
CA ILE A 43 9.36 -8.87 -3.51
C ILE A 43 8.00 -8.50 -2.91
N ASN A 44 7.74 -8.96 -1.69
CA ASN A 44 6.59 -8.57 -0.86
C ASN A 44 6.42 -7.05 -0.87
N CYS A 45 5.35 -6.63 -1.53
CA CYS A 45 4.97 -5.25 -1.67
C CYS A 45 4.38 -4.73 -0.35
N ASP A 46 5.02 -3.72 0.23
CA ASP A 46 4.58 -3.05 1.45
C ASP A 46 4.16 -1.60 1.17
N PRO A 47 3.21 -1.05 1.97
CA PRO A 47 2.92 0.38 1.98
C PRO A 47 4.20 1.21 2.09
N ALA A 48 4.32 2.27 1.30
CA ALA A 48 5.52 3.11 1.32
C ALA A 48 5.24 4.54 0.93
N ASP A 49 6.14 5.42 1.35
CA ASP A 49 6.14 6.83 0.95
C ASP A 49 6.81 7.02 -0.41
N GLY A 50 6.48 8.12 -1.07
CA GLY A 50 7.13 8.52 -2.31
C GLY A 50 6.21 9.34 -3.21
N TYR A 51 6.40 9.20 -4.52
CA TYR A 51 5.56 9.85 -5.51
C TYR A 51 4.94 8.82 -6.44
N TYR A 52 3.71 9.08 -6.86
CA TYR A 52 3.00 8.31 -7.88
C TYR A 52 2.34 9.24 -8.88
N PHE A 53 2.21 8.81 -10.14
CA PHE A 53 1.56 9.58 -11.18
C PHE A 53 0.11 9.13 -11.36
N VAL A 54 -0.84 10.03 -11.10
CA VAL A 54 -2.27 9.81 -11.27
C VAL A 54 -2.73 10.44 -12.58
N LYS A 55 -3.47 9.69 -13.39
CA LYS A 55 -4.13 10.24 -14.59
C LYS A 55 -5.39 10.99 -14.16
N GLU A 56 -5.46 12.29 -14.44
CA GLU A 56 -6.62 13.13 -14.24
C GLU A 56 -6.99 13.78 -15.58
N LYS A 57 -8.18 13.43 -16.09
CA LYS A 57 -8.59 13.74 -17.48
C LYS A 57 -7.55 13.17 -18.46
N ASP A 58 -6.92 14.00 -19.28
CA ASP A 58 -5.91 13.60 -20.27
C ASP A 58 -4.48 13.89 -19.84
N GLN A 59 -4.26 14.29 -18.57
CA GLN A 59 -2.96 14.64 -18.04
C GLN A 59 -2.60 13.82 -16.80
N TYR A 60 -1.31 13.62 -16.57
CA TYR A 60 -0.72 12.93 -15.44
C TYR A 60 -0.22 13.95 -14.42
N LYS A 61 -0.57 13.74 -13.17
CA LYS A 61 -0.12 14.53 -12.02
C LYS A 61 0.73 13.68 -11.11
N LYS A 62 1.91 14.17 -10.75
CA LYS A 62 2.74 13.64 -9.68
C LYS A 62 2.10 13.98 -8.34
N CYS A 63 1.73 12.96 -7.58
CA CYS A 63 1.10 13.07 -6.29
C CYS A 63 1.99 12.44 -5.22
N ASN A 64 2.02 13.05 -4.03
CA ASN A 64 2.77 12.53 -2.89
C ASN A 64 1.99 11.39 -2.21
N VAL A 65 2.68 10.27 -1.96
CA VAL A 65 2.19 9.10 -1.25
C VAL A 65 2.76 9.12 0.16
N ALA A 66 1.90 8.98 1.17
CA ALA A 66 2.28 8.84 2.57
C ALA A 66 1.56 7.64 3.18
N ASN A 67 2.32 6.74 3.82
CA ASN A 67 1.83 5.47 4.37
C ASN A 67 1.03 4.64 3.35
N GLY A 68 1.41 4.71 2.07
CA GLY A 68 0.76 4.03 0.96
C GLY A 68 -0.61 4.57 0.53
N ASP A 69 -0.96 5.78 0.97
CA ASP A 69 -2.13 6.53 0.51
C ASP A 69 -1.72 7.82 -0.20
N LEU A 70 -2.53 8.25 -1.18
CA LEU A 70 -2.35 9.56 -1.81
C LEU A 70 -2.69 10.68 -0.84
N THR A 71 -1.81 11.67 -0.78
CA THR A 71 -2.06 12.92 -0.06
C THR A 71 -2.56 14.00 -1.02
N ASN A 72 -3.24 15.03 -0.51
CA ASN A 72 -3.90 16.11 -1.30
C ASN A 72 -2.96 16.99 -2.14
N LYS A 73 -1.68 16.62 -2.30
CA LYS A 73 -0.66 17.37 -3.05
C LYS A 73 -0.42 16.68 -4.39
N CYS A 74 -1.02 17.21 -5.45
CA CYS A 74 -0.82 16.75 -6.82
C CYS A 74 -0.43 17.92 -7.73
N LYS A 75 0.65 17.76 -8.49
CA LYS A 75 1.13 18.74 -9.47
C LYS A 75 1.40 18.05 -10.80
N GLN A 76 1.17 18.74 -11.92
CA GLN A 76 1.59 18.26 -13.23
C GLN A 76 3.08 18.50 -13.37
N GLU A 77 3.85 17.43 -13.53
CA GLU A 77 5.31 17.46 -13.64
C GLU A 77 5.77 16.36 -14.59
N ASP A 78 6.99 16.50 -15.09
CA ASP A 78 7.67 15.48 -15.87
C ASP A 78 8.16 14.35 -14.97
N GLY A 79 8.39 13.18 -15.55
CA GLY A 79 8.97 12.05 -14.83
C GLY A 79 8.62 10.71 -15.47
N PHE A 80 8.46 9.68 -14.66
CA PHE A 80 8.07 8.34 -15.11
C PHE A 80 6.83 7.88 -14.36
N ALA A 81 5.86 7.37 -15.11
CA ALA A 81 4.66 6.75 -14.56
C ALA A 81 4.68 5.25 -14.80
N MET A 82 4.09 4.51 -13.86
CA MET A 82 4.00 3.05 -13.88
C MET A 82 2.67 2.60 -14.44
N PHE A 83 2.68 1.63 -15.35
CA PHE A 83 1.50 1.10 -16.01
C PHE A 83 1.51 -0.42 -15.96
N LEU A 84 0.43 -1.02 -15.47
CA LEU A 84 0.21 -2.47 -15.54
C LEU A 84 -0.47 -2.80 -16.86
N THR A 85 0.18 -3.59 -17.71
CA THR A 85 -0.37 -4.06 -18.99
C THR A 85 0.07 -5.49 -19.22
N ASN A 86 -0.84 -6.38 -19.59
CA ASN A 86 -0.56 -7.81 -19.79
C ASN A 86 0.20 -8.43 -18.60
N HIS A 87 -0.26 -8.15 -17.39
CA HIS A 87 0.35 -8.61 -16.12
C HIS A 87 1.82 -8.20 -15.93
N ARG A 88 2.29 -7.17 -16.64
CA ARG A 88 3.64 -6.63 -16.51
C ARG A 88 3.61 -5.13 -16.27
N TRP A 89 4.52 -4.67 -15.42
CA TRP A 89 4.75 -3.27 -15.14
C TRP A 89 5.70 -2.66 -16.16
N TYR A 90 5.23 -1.57 -16.76
CA TYR A 90 6.01 -0.72 -17.66
C TYR A 90 6.20 0.64 -17.03
N GLN A 91 7.39 1.20 -17.21
CA GLN A 91 7.67 2.61 -16.94
C GLN A 91 7.59 3.39 -18.25
N CYS A 92 6.82 4.47 -18.26
CA CYS A 92 6.72 5.36 -19.42
C CYS A 92 7.08 6.80 -19.01
N PRO A 93 7.88 7.53 -19.79
CA PRO A 93 8.14 8.94 -19.56
C PRO A 93 6.85 9.75 -19.68
N ILE A 94 6.71 10.70 -18.75
CA ILE A 94 5.71 11.75 -18.73
C ILE A 94 6.42 13.07 -19.03
N GLN A 95 5.92 13.81 -20.01
CA GLN A 95 6.41 15.15 -20.38
C GLN A 95 5.23 16.10 -20.49
N ASN A 96 5.30 17.24 -19.80
CA ASN A 96 4.23 18.22 -19.62
C ASN A 96 2.91 17.57 -19.18
N GLY A 97 3.00 16.59 -18.28
CA GLY A 97 1.85 15.81 -17.83
C GLY A 97 1.26 14.88 -18.89
N ILE A 98 1.92 14.60 -19.99
CA ILE A 98 1.42 13.68 -21.03
C ILE A 98 2.32 12.45 -21.11
N LYS A 99 1.71 11.27 -21.23
CA LYS A 99 2.46 10.01 -21.42
C LYS A 99 3.02 9.98 -22.85
N THR A 100 4.32 9.74 -22.95
CA THR A 100 4.98 9.48 -24.24
C THR A 100 4.82 8.02 -24.67
N ASP A 101 5.03 7.73 -25.95
CA ASP A 101 4.87 6.36 -26.50
C ASP A 101 6.02 5.40 -26.12
N HIS A 102 7.11 5.94 -25.55
CA HIS A 102 8.32 5.18 -25.24
C HIS A 102 8.26 4.51 -23.87
N CYS A 103 7.54 3.40 -23.77
CA CYS A 103 7.49 2.59 -22.54
C CYS A 103 8.55 1.48 -22.54
N SER A 104 9.14 1.19 -21.39
CA SER A 104 10.06 0.06 -21.18
C SER A 104 9.60 -0.81 -20.02
N LEU A 105 10.02 -2.07 -19.98
CA LEU A 105 9.78 -2.92 -18.81
C LEU A 105 10.45 -2.27 -17.60
N ALA A 106 9.70 -2.14 -16.51
CA ALA A 106 10.24 -1.57 -15.29
C ALA A 106 11.23 -2.54 -14.62
N ASP A 107 12.27 -1.96 -14.03
CA ASP A 107 13.26 -2.67 -13.22
C ASP A 107 13.67 -1.79 -12.03
N GLY A 108 13.87 -2.39 -10.86
CA GLY A 108 14.24 -1.69 -9.63
C GLY A 108 13.09 -1.48 -8.64
N TYR A 109 13.32 -0.62 -7.63
CA TYR A 109 12.30 -0.24 -6.64
C TYR A 109 11.35 0.81 -7.21
N HIS A 110 10.06 0.50 -7.24
CA HIS A 110 9.01 1.39 -7.72
C HIS A 110 7.84 1.46 -6.75
N VAL A 111 7.23 2.63 -6.64
CA VAL A 111 5.92 2.80 -6.01
C VAL A 111 4.86 2.52 -7.07
N ILE A 112 4.03 1.50 -6.85
CA ILE A 112 2.97 1.07 -7.76
C ILE A 112 1.61 1.03 -7.05
N PHE A 113 0.55 1.24 -7.81
CA PHE A 113 -0.80 1.00 -7.33
C PHE A 113 -1.12 -0.50 -7.39
N VAL A 114 -1.38 -1.11 -6.23
CA VAL A 114 -1.80 -2.50 -6.09
C VAL A 114 -3.21 -2.50 -5.50
N PRO A 115 -4.27 -2.65 -6.32
CA PRO A 115 -5.63 -2.73 -5.79
C PRO A 115 -5.77 -3.95 -4.86
N HIS A 116 -6.63 -3.87 -3.84
CA HIS A 116 -6.82 -4.90 -2.80
C HIS A 116 -7.35 -6.26 -3.28
N LEU A 117 -7.41 -6.49 -4.58
CA LEU A 117 -7.73 -7.80 -5.15
C LEU A 117 -6.41 -8.50 -5.49
N PRO A 118 -6.18 -9.74 -5.01
CA PRO A 118 -5.02 -10.49 -5.42
C PRO A 118 -5.08 -10.63 -6.94
N LEU A 119 -3.98 -10.28 -7.60
CA LEU A 119 -3.70 -10.86 -8.91
C LEU A 119 -3.66 -12.37 -8.67
N LEU A 120 -4.72 -13.03 -9.14
CA LEU A 120 -5.01 -14.47 -9.15
C LEU A 120 -3.80 -15.38 -8.87
#